data_AF-A0A7C4DLX7-F1
#
_entry.id   AF-A0A7C4DLX7-F1
#
_cell.length_a   1.000
_cell.length_b   1.000
_cell.length_c   1.000
_cell.angle_alpha   90.00
_cell.angle_beta   90.00
_cell.angle_gamma   90.00
#
_symmetry.space_group_name_H-M   'P 1'
#
loop_
_entity.id
_entity.type
_entity.pdbx_description
1 polymer ?
#
loop_
_entity_poly.entity_id
_entity_poly.type
_entity_poly.pdbx_seq_one_letter_code
_entity_poly.pdbx_strand_id
1 'polypeptide(L)' 'MWKARFAGQAPQVDGVVKLFGEARPATLVPARVIESFDYDLSAWSLVPPPARKLKYVNPKVERLSPS' A
#
# COMPACT_ATOMS: atom_id res chain seq x y z
N MET A 1 -5.54 6.93 -1.35
CA MET A 1 -6.31 5.98 -2.18
C MET A 1 -5.84 6.13 -3.62
N TRP A 2 -5.54 5.02 -4.30
CA TRP A 2 -5.03 5.02 -5.66
C TRP A 2 -6.14 4.70 -6.67
N LYS A 3 -6.06 5.28 -7.87
CA LYS A 3 -6.89 4.88 -9.03
C LYS A 3 -6.10 3.85 -9.84
N ALA A 4 -6.63 2.64 -9.94
CA ALA A 4 -6.01 1.48 -10.58
C ALA A 4 -6.98 0.82 -11.57
N ARG A 5 -6.51 -0.24 -12.23
CA ARG A 5 -7.29 -1.13 -13.11
C ARG A 5 -6.79 -2.55 -12.93
N PHE A 6 -7.67 -3.55 -13.07
CA PHE A 6 -7.25 -4.94 -13.18
C PHE A 6 -6.71 -5.25 -14.57
N ALA A 7 -5.89 -6.30 -14.66
CA ALA A 7 -5.43 -6.82 -15.94
C ALA A 7 -6.65 -7.22 -16.79
N GLY A 8 -6.71 -6.72 -18.02
CA GLY A 8 -7.84 -6.94 -18.93
C GLY A 8 -8.88 -5.83 -18.96
N GLN A 9 -8.85 -4.87 -18.01
CA GLN A 9 -9.70 -3.68 -18.10
C GLN A 9 -9.11 -2.65 -19.06
N ALA A 10 -9.90 -2.24 -20.04
CA ALA A 10 -9.55 -1.21 -21.00
C ALA A 10 -9.48 0.18 -20.35
N PRO A 11 -8.46 0.99 -20.68
CA PRO A 11 -8.35 2.35 -20.15
C PRO A 11 -9.52 3.22 -20.62
N GLN A 12 -10.10 4.01 -19.72
CA GLN A 12 -11.13 5.03 -19.99
C GLN A 12 -12.50 4.49 -20.48
N VAL A 13 -12.59 3.22 -20.83
CA VAL A 13 -13.82 2.55 -21.27
C VAL A 13 -14.45 1.78 -20.11
N ASP A 14 -13.64 1.01 -19.38
CA ASP A 14 -14.11 0.23 -18.23
C ASP A 14 -14.09 1.04 -16.93
N GLY A 15 -14.81 0.52 -15.93
CA GLY A 15 -14.83 1.07 -14.57
C GLY A 15 -13.46 1.12 -13.90
N VAL A 16 -13.37 1.91 -12.83
CA VAL A 16 -12.11 2.19 -12.12
C VAL A 16 -11.98 1.32 -10.88
N VAL A 17 -10.75 0.93 -10.55
CA VAL A 17 -10.44 0.28 -9.28
C VAL A 17 -9.93 1.31 -8.27
N LYS A 18 -10.65 1.50 -7.18
CA LYS A 18 -10.21 2.24 -5.99
C LYS A 18 -9.35 1.31 -5.13
N LEU A 19 -8.03 1.47 -5.21
CA LEU A 19 -7.07 0.63 -4.49
C LEU A 19 -6.65 1.28 -3.17
N PHE A 20 -6.82 0.52 -2.08
CA PHE A 20 -6.39 0.87 -0.73
C PHE A 20 -5.08 0.15 -0.38
N GLY A 21 -4.23 0.79 0.43
CA GLY A 21 -2.89 0.29 0.78
C GLY A 21 -1.75 0.92 -0.03
N GLU A 22 -0.54 0.44 0.19
CA GLU A 22 0.65 0.95 -0.50
C GLU A 22 0.73 0.39 -1.93
N ALA A 23 0.96 1.29 -2.88
CA ALA A 23 1.17 1.01 -4.29
C ALA A 23 2.01 2.13 -4.90
N ARG A 24 2.69 1.84 -6.02
CA ARG A 24 3.39 2.84 -6.82
C ARG A 24 2.73 2.98 -8.20
N PRO A 25 2.79 4.15 -8.84
CA PRO A 25 2.33 4.31 -10.21
C PRO A 25 3.03 3.30 -11.14
N ALA A 26 2.29 2.75 -12.10
CA ALA A 26 2.78 1.81 -13.11
C ALA A 26 3.39 0.49 -12.57
N THR A 27 3.06 0.10 -11.32
CA THR A 27 3.44 -1.22 -10.78
C THR A 27 2.26 -2.19 -10.75
N LEU A 28 2.51 -3.46 -11.08
CA LEU A 28 1.55 -4.54 -10.87
C LEU A 28 1.55 -4.95 -9.40
N VAL A 29 0.37 -4.93 -8.80
CA VAL A 29 0.15 -5.19 -7.38
C VAL A 29 -0.93 -6.26 -7.22
N PRO A 30 -0.68 -7.36 -6.48
CA PRO A 30 -1.75 -8.28 -6.12
C PRO A 30 -2.75 -7.57 -5.21
N ALA A 31 -4.03 -7.66 -5.51
CA ALA A 31 -5.09 -6.99 -4.77
C ALA A 31 -6.30 -7.91 -4.60
N ARG A 32 -7.02 -7.77 -3.49
CA ARG A 32 -8.28 -8.46 -3.22
C ARG A 32 -9.44 -7.50 -3.37
N VAL A 33 -10.38 -7.82 -4.27
CA VAL A 33 -11.65 -7.08 -4.41
C VAL A 33 -12.48 -7.26 -3.14
N ILE A 34 -13.03 -6.17 -2.63
CA ILE A 34 -13.92 -6.15 -1.46
C ILE A 34 -15.34 -5.71 -1.78
N GLU A 35 -15.53 -4.90 -2.83
CA GLU A 35 -16.84 -4.38 -3.21
C GLU A 35 -16.84 -4.04 -4.71
N SER A 36 -18.03 -4.16 -5.31
CA SER A 36 -18.32 -3.76 -6.69
C SER A 36 -19.58 -2.91 -6.69
N PHE A 37 -19.54 -1.74 -7.31
CA PHE A 37 -20.69 -0.86 -7.45
C PHE A 37 -20.59 -0.05 -8.74
N ASP A 38 -21.63 -0.09 -9.57
CA ASP A 38 -21.69 0.64 -10.85
C ASP A 38 -20.44 0.44 -11.73
N TYR A 39 -20.03 -0.81 -11.90
CA TYR A 39 -18.83 -1.25 -12.65
C TYR A 39 -17.48 -0.81 -12.07
N ASP A 40 -17.47 0.07 -11.05
CA ASP A 40 -16.29 0.39 -10.25
C ASP A 40 -16.04 -0.70 -9.20
N LEU A 41 -14.76 -0.87 -8.86
CA LEU A 41 -14.31 -1.85 -7.86
C LEU A 41 -13.55 -1.16 -6.73
N SER A 42 -13.75 -1.64 -5.51
CA SER A 42 -12.91 -1.32 -4.36
C SER A 42 -12.03 -2.52 -4.03
N ALA A 43 -10.73 -2.31 -3.83
CA ALA A 43 -9.78 -3.40 -3.57
C ALA A 43 -8.71 -3.04 -2.54
N TRP A 44 -8.26 -4.02 -1.76
CA TRP A 44 -7.10 -3.88 -0.87
C TRP A 44 -5.85 -4.48 -1.50
N SER A 45 -4.76 -3.71 -1.49
CA SER A 45 -3.42 -4.19 -1.82
C SER A 45 -3.02 -5.31 -0.86
N LEU A 46 -2.50 -6.40 -1.42
CA LEU A 46 -1.91 -7.52 -0.68
C LEU A 46 -0.40 -7.37 -0.51
N VAL A 47 0.17 -6.24 -0.96
CA VAL A 47 1.59 -5.96 -0.74
C VAL A 47 1.78 -5.66 0.74
N PRO A 48 2.64 -6.40 1.45
CA PRO A 48 2.93 -6.09 2.84
C PRO A 48 3.51 -4.68 2.91
N PRO A 49 3.12 -3.86 3.90
CA PRO A 49 3.73 -2.56 4.09
C PRO A 49 5.24 -2.76 4.19
N PRO A 50 6.06 -1.86 3.58
CA PRO A 50 7.50 -1.95 3.68
C PRO A 50 7.83 -2.04 5.17
N ALA A 51 8.59 -3.07 5.54
CA ALA A 51 9.04 -3.25 6.90
C ALA A 51 9.65 -1.92 7.35
N ARG A 52 8.93 -1.17 8.19
CA ARG A 52 9.46 0.05 8.79
C ARG A 52 10.72 -0.43 9.47
N LYS A 53 11.89 -0.06 8.93
CA LYS A 53 13.15 -0.27 9.64
C LYS A 53 12.94 0.44 10.97
N LEU A 54 12.66 -0.33 12.02
CA LEU A 54 12.74 0.16 13.39
C LEU A 54 14.13 0.75 13.47
N LYS A 55 14.23 2.08 13.42
CA LYS A 55 15.49 2.75 13.69
C LYS A 55 15.82 2.27 15.10
N TYR A 56 16.85 1.44 15.22
CA TYR A 56 17.41 1.12 16.52
C TYR A 56 17.97 2.44 17.04
N VAL A 57 17.14 3.17 17.78
CA VAL A 57 17.58 4.32 18.54
C VAL A 57 18.37 3.68 19.67
N ASN A 58 19.69 3.62 19.49
CA ASN A 58 20.60 3.25 20.56
C ASN A 58 20.32 4.23 21.71
N PRO A 59 19.74 3.78 22.85
CA PRO A 59 19.64 4.65 24.00
C PRO A 59 21.09 4.93 24.38
N LYS A 60 21.55 6.17 24.15
CA LYS A 60 22.83 6.63 24.65
C LYS A 60 22.91 6.16 26.10
N VAL A 61 23.83 5.23 26.34
CA VAL A 61 24.28 4.87 27.67
C VAL A 61 24.90 6.15 28.20
N GLU A 62 24.11 6.97 28.87
CA GLU A 62 24.62 8.01 29.75
C GLU A 62 25.44 7.27 30.79
N ARG A 63 26.77 7.23 30.57
CA ARG A 63 27.72 6.86 31.61
C ARG A 63 27.49 7.82 32.76
N LEU A 64 26.76 7.36 33.77
CA LEU A 64 26.88 7.90 35.12
C LEU A 64 28.33 7.67 35.52
N SER A 65 29.17 8.68 35.33
CA SER A 65 30.46 8.76 36.00
C SER A 65 30.19 8.71 37.50
N PRO A 66 30.73 7.73 38.26
CA PRO A 66 30.67 7.79 39.71
C PRO A 66 31.59 8.92 40.17
N SER A 67 30.99 9.95 40.76
CA SER A 67 31.69 10.98 41.55
C SER A 67 31.84 10.53 42.99
#